data_AF-A0A7Y8HDZ7-F1
#
_entry.id   AF-A0A7Y8HDZ7-F1
#
_cell.length_a   1.000
_cell.length_b   1.000
_cell.length_c   1.000
_cell.angle_alpha   90.00
_cell.angle_beta   90.00
_cell.angle_gamma   90.00
#
_symmetry.space_group_name_H-M   'P 1'
#
loop_
_entity.id
_entity.type
_entity.pdbx_description
1 polymer ?
#
loop_
_entity_poly.entity_id
_entity_poly.type
_entity_poly.pdbx_seq_one_letter_code
_entity_poly.pdbx_strand_id
1 'polypeptide(L)' 'VDVHISRLRRLIEKDAQKPEYILTVRNVGYKFDEEES' A
#
# COMPACT_ATOMS: atom_id res chain seq x y z
N VAL A 1 9.99 8.44 -3.10
CA VAL A 1 9.48 7.28 -2.32
C VAL A 1 8.14 6.81 -2.88
N ASP A 2 7.20 7.72 -3.15
CA ASP A 2 5.87 7.43 -3.70
C ASP A 2 5.86 6.66 -5.02
N VAL A 3 6.86 6.87 -5.88
CA VAL A 3 7.00 6.13 -7.14
C VAL A 3 7.25 4.64 -6.87
N HIS A 4 8.05 4.32 -5.85
CA HIS A 4 8.33 2.94 -5.47
C HIS A 4 7.10 2.30 -4.82
N ILE A 5 6.39 3.04 -3.96
CA ILE A 5 5.12 2.59 -3.37
C ILE A 5 4.06 2.34 -4.46
N SER A 6 3.95 3.21 -5.45
CA SER A 6 3.04 3.01 -6.60
C SER A 6 3.39 1.78 -7.43
N ARG A 7 4.68 1.50 -7.63
CA ARG A 7 5.12 0.28 -8.33
C ARG A 7 4.78 -0.97 -7.52
N LEU A 8 5.04 -0.95 -6.21
CA LEU A 8 4.71 -2.07 -5.32
C LEU A 8 3.20 -2.32 -5.32
N ARG A 9 2.39 -1.26 -5.14
CA ARG A 9 0.93 -1.36 -5.19
C ARG A 9 0.44 -1.98 -6.49
N ARG A 10 1.00 -1.59 -7.64
CA ARG A 10 0.63 -2.21 -8.94
C ARG A 10 0.95 -3.70 -9.06
N LEU A 11 1.92 -4.20 -8.30
CA LEU A 11 2.34 -5.61 -8.37
C LEU A 11 1.57 -6.51 -7.40
N ILE A 12 1.20 -5.98 -6.23
CA ILE A 12 0.60 -6.77 -5.15
C ILE A 12 -0.88 -6.45 -4.90
N GLU A 13 -1.32 -5.23 -5.19
CA GLU A 13 -2.72 -4.82 -5.00
C GLU A 13 -3.54 -5.22 -6.21
N LYS A 14 -4.79 -5.62 -5.94
CA LYS A 14 -5.76 -5.89 -6.99
C LYS A 14 -6.22 -4.60 -7.70
N ASP A 15 -6.28 -3.51 -6.95
CA ASP A 15 -6.55 -2.16 -7.46
C ASP A 15 -5.63 -1.14 -6.76
N ALA A 16 -4.72 -0.52 -7.51
CA ALA A 16 -3.79 0.46 -6.96
C ALA A 16 -4.47 1.75 -6.44
N GLN A 17 -5.72 2.02 -6.84
CA GLN A 17 -6.53 3.14 -6.32
C GLN A 17 -7.19 2.81 -4.97
N LYS A 18 -7.34 1.53 -4.65
CA LYS A 18 -7.89 1.02 -3.40
C LYS A 18 -6.90 0.04 -2.78
N PRO A 19 -5.77 0.53 -2.24
CA PRO A 19 -4.77 -0.34 -1.65
C PRO A 19 -5.34 -1.01 -0.39
N GLU A 20 -5.26 -2.33 -0.35
CA GLU A 20 -5.63 -3.18 0.78
C GLU A 20 -4.38 -3.54 1.60
N TYR A 21 -3.24 -3.75 0.93
CA TYR A 21 -1.99 -4.14 1.58
C TYR A 21 -1.16 -2.95 2.05
N ILE A 22 -0.88 -1.97 1.18
CA ILE A 22 -0.05 -0.80 1.54
C ILE A 22 -0.95 0.38 1.87
N LEU A 23 -1.27 0.57 3.14
CA LEU A 23 -2.10 1.66 3.64
C LEU A 23 -1.30 2.93 3.91
N THR A 24 -1.85 4.08 3.52
CA THR A 24 -1.25 5.39 3.83
C THR A 24 -1.71 5.85 5.21
N VAL A 25 -0.78 6.00 6.15
CA VAL A 25 -1.02 6.53 7.48
C VAL A 25 -0.59 8.00 7.53
N ARG A 26 -1.57 8.91 7.70
CA ARG A 26 -1.30 10.35 7.76
C ARG A 26 -0.32 10.67 8.90
N ASN A 27 0.67 11.52 8.61
CA ASN A 27 1.74 11.94 9.54
C ASN A 27 2.70 10.84 10.00
N VAL A 28 2.63 9.62 9.44
CA VAL A 28 3.53 8.51 9.79
C VAL A 28 4.21 7.94 8.55
N GLY A 29 3.47 7.71 7.47
CA GLY A 29 4.01 7.13 6.23
C GLY A 29 3.10 6.03 5.67
N TYR A 30 3.68 4.85 5.40
CA TYR A 30 2.97 3.70 4.84
C TYR A 30 3.04 2.51 5.81
N LYS A 31 1.91 1.85 6.03
CA LYS A 31 1.82 0.61 6.79
C LYS A 31 1.52 -0.52 5.81
N PHE A 32 2.17 -1.66 6.02
CA PHE A 32 1.78 -2.90 5.37
C PHE A 32 0.77 -3.61 6.29
N ASP A 33 -0.46 -3.78 5.81
CA ASP A 33 -1.46 -4.65 6.42
C ASP A 33 -1.45 -5.96 5.64
N GLU A 34 -0.73 -6.94 6.17
CA GLU A 34 -1.05 -8.33 5.89
C GLU A 34 -2.29 -8.62 6.72
N GLU A 35 -3.40 -8.96 6.06
CA GLU A 35 -4.53 -9.57 6.76
C GLU A 35 -4.06 -10.89 7.39
N GLU A 36 -3.48 -10.83 8.59
CA GLU A 36 -3.55 -11.96 9.52
C GLU A 36 -4.99 -12.01 10.04
N SER A 37 -5.69 -13.04 9.60
CA SER A 37 -7.09 -13.37 9.91
C SER A 37 -7.37 -13.49 11.40
#